data_AF-A0A3M1DQE9-F1
#
_entry.id   AF-A0A3M1DQE9-F1
#
_cell.length_a   1.000
_cell.length_b   1.000
_cell.length_c   1.000
_cell.angle_alpha   90.00
_cell.angle_beta   90.00
_cell.angle_gamma   90.00
#
_symmetry.space_group_name_H-M   'P 1'
#
loop_
_entity.id
_entity.type
_entity.pdbx_description
1 polymer ?
#
loop_
_entity_poly.entity_id
_entity_poly.type
_entity_poly.pdbx_seq_one_letter_code
_entity_poly.pdbx_strand_id
1 'polypeptide(L)'
;MSSTRPYLLRALYEWIVDNGMTPYLLVDADCAGVQVPRQYVEEGKIVLNISPEAIRGLELGNESVTFSGRFGGQVMEVHVPMAAVRAIYARENGRGMVFADEPEGQGAPEPDGTGGGGGRPQLKLVK
;
A
#
# COMPACT_ATOMS: atom_id res chain seq x y z
N MET A 1 -17.10 -8.19 -4.84
CA MET A 1 -15.82 -8.27 -5.57
C MET A 1 -14.70 -8.18 -4.54
N SER A 2 -13.49 -8.67 -4.85
CA SER A 2 -12.33 -8.56 -3.96
C SER A 2 -11.80 -7.11 -3.90
N SER A 3 -11.10 -6.78 -2.82
CA SER A 3 -10.38 -5.52 -2.65
C SER A 3 -9.41 -5.26 -3.82
N THR A 4 -9.30 -4.01 -4.26
CA THR A 4 -8.30 -3.59 -5.26
C THR A 4 -6.96 -3.26 -4.63
N ARG A 5 -6.93 -3.04 -3.30
CA ARG A 5 -5.74 -2.68 -2.50
C ARG A 5 -4.51 -3.54 -2.81
N PRO A 6 -4.55 -4.89 -2.76
CA PRO A 6 -3.34 -5.70 -2.98
C PRO A 6 -2.78 -5.59 -4.40
N TYR A 7 -3.63 -5.35 -5.39
CA TYR A 7 -3.23 -5.19 -6.79
C TYR A 7 -2.52 -3.85 -7.03
N LEU A 8 -3.10 -2.77 -6.49
CA LEU A 8 -2.51 -1.44 -6.58
C LEU A 8 -1.21 -1.36 -5.75
N LEU A 9 -1.15 -2.04 -4.61
CA LEU A 9 0.07 -2.15 -3.80
C LEU A 9 1.23 -2.74 -4.62
N ARG A 10 1.00 -3.87 -5.31
CA ARG A 10 2.01 -4.51 -6.16
C ARG A 10 2.46 -3.60 -7.30
N ALA A 11 1.51 -2.99 -8.02
CA ALA A 11 1.83 -2.11 -9.14
C ALA A 11 2.66 -0.89 -8.70
N LEU A 12 2.31 -0.27 -7.56
CA LEU A 12 3.07 0.86 -7.02
C LEU A 12 4.43 0.45 -6.46
N TYR A 13 4.52 -0.71 -5.82
CA TYR A 13 5.79 -1.25 -5.37
C TYR A 13 6.76 -1.43 -6.55
N GLU A 14 6.33 -2.12 -7.61
CA GLU A 14 7.14 -2.31 -8.83
C GLU A 14 7.53 -0.97 -9.43
N TRP A 15 6.58 -0.04 -9.58
CA TRP A 15 6.87 1.29 -10.11
C TRP A 15 7.92 2.05 -9.27
N ILE A 16 7.85 2.00 -7.94
CA ILE A 16 8.85 2.64 -7.07
C ILE A 16 10.24 2.02 -7.27
N VAL A 17 10.31 0.68 -7.26
CA VAL A 17 11.57 -0.06 -7.40
C VAL A 17 12.21 0.15 -8.77
N ASP A 18 11.43 0.11 -9.85
CA ASP A 18 11.91 0.32 -11.22
C ASP A 18 12.49 1.73 -11.44
N ASN A 19 12.05 2.70 -10.64
CA ASN A 19 12.60 4.05 -10.64
C ASN A 19 13.80 4.22 -9.70
N GLY A 20 14.35 3.14 -9.14
CA GLY A 20 15.50 3.17 -8.25
C GLY A 20 15.22 3.85 -6.91
N MET A 21 13.96 3.88 -6.47
CA MET A 21 13.51 4.52 -5.25
C MET A 21 13.23 3.49 -4.14
N THR A 22 13.12 3.96 -2.90
CA THR A 22 12.94 3.10 -1.72
C THR A 22 11.46 3.01 -1.35
N PRO A 23 10.79 1.84 -1.54
CA PRO A 23 9.39 1.67 -1.17
C PRO A 23 9.22 1.57 0.34
N TYR A 24 8.46 2.51 0.90
CA TYR A 24 8.04 2.55 2.30
C TYR A 24 6.55 2.21 2.41
N LEU A 25 6.22 1.34 3.36
CA LEU A 25 4.87 0.89 3.65
C LEU A 25 4.42 1.48 4.99
N LEU A 26 3.34 2.25 5.00
CA LEU A 26 2.69 2.71 6.22
C LEU A 26 1.64 1.69 6.67
N VAL A 27 1.77 1.23 7.91
CA VAL A 27 0.93 0.18 8.47
C VAL A 27 0.30 0.66 9.77
N ASP A 28 -0.98 0.34 9.96
CA ASP A 28 -1.64 0.41 11.26
C ASP A 28 -1.27 -0.83 12.07
N ALA A 29 -0.49 -0.63 13.13
CA ALA A 29 0.02 -1.70 13.97
C ALA A 29 -1.02 -2.25 14.94
N ASP A 30 -2.12 -1.55 15.18
CA ASP A 30 -3.16 -1.96 16.14
C ASP A 30 -4.23 -2.84 15.47
N CYS A 31 -4.20 -2.95 14.14
CA CYS A 31 -5.06 -3.87 13.41
C CYS A 31 -4.78 -5.34 13.80
N ALA A 32 -5.85 -6.13 13.90
CA ALA A 32 -5.78 -7.53 14.30
C ALA A 32 -4.92 -8.35 13.31
N GLY A 33 -4.05 -9.21 13.85
CA GLY A 33 -3.17 -10.06 13.05
C GLY A 33 -1.86 -9.40 12.57
N VAL A 34 -1.64 -8.11 12.86
CA VAL A 34 -0.37 -7.44 12.56
C VAL A 34 0.73 -7.92 13.51
N GLN A 35 1.81 -8.46 12.93
CA GLN A 35 3.01 -8.90 13.62
C GLN A 35 4.20 -8.08 13.11
N VAL A 36 4.62 -7.12 13.93
CA VAL A 36 5.69 -6.15 13.66
C VAL A 36 6.47 -5.90 14.96
N PRO A 37 7.70 -5.37 14.93
CA PRO A 37 8.47 -5.17 16.15
C PRO A 37 7.91 -3.93 16.87
N ARG A 38 7.13 -4.19 17.93
CA ARG A 38 6.33 -3.19 18.65
C ARG A 38 7.13 -2.01 19.20
N GLN A 39 8.44 -2.18 19.45
CA GLN A 39 9.33 -1.11 19.90
C GLN A 39 9.55 0.02 18.87
N TYR A 40 9.21 -0.20 17.59
CA TYR A 40 9.29 0.82 16.53
C TYR A 40 7.91 1.36 16.13
N VAL A 41 6.86 1.03 16.89
CA VAL A 41 5.50 1.54 16.68
C VAL A 41 5.38 2.89 17.37
N GLU A 42 4.89 3.88 16.63
CA GLU A 42 4.64 5.24 17.12
C GLU A 42 3.18 5.59 16.79
N GLU A 43 2.41 6.02 17.78
CA GLU A 43 0.99 6.38 17.63
C GLU A 43 0.14 5.30 16.91
N GLY A 44 0.37 4.03 17.25
CA GLY A 44 -0.34 2.90 16.65
C GLY A 44 0.06 2.60 15.21
N LYS A 45 1.10 3.26 14.68
CA LYS A 45 1.56 3.10 13.29
C LYS A 45 3.01 2.66 13.24
N ILE A 46 3.37 2.01 12.14
CA ILE A 46 4.76 1.71 11.81
C ILE A 46 5.01 1.94 10.33
N VAL A 47 6.18 2.48 10.02
CA VAL A 47 6.68 2.61 8.65
C VAL A 47 7.72 1.54 8.41
N LEU A 48 7.51 0.72 7.38
CA LEU A 48 8.36 -0.40 7.03
C LEU A 48 9.06 -0.12 5.71
N ASN A 49 10.39 -0.20 5.70
CA ASN A 49 11.14 -0.23 4.45
C ASN A 49 11.03 -1.63 3.84
N ILE A 50 10.37 -1.72 2.69
CA ILE A 50 10.18 -2.99 1.97
C ILE A 50 11.05 -3.07 0.71
N SER A 51 12.12 -2.28 0.61
CA SER A 51 13.04 -2.34 -0.53
C SER A 51 13.74 -3.71 -0.62
N PRO A 52 14.07 -4.19 -1.83
CA PRO A 52 14.81 -5.45 -2.00
C PRO A 52 16.14 -5.53 -1.23
N GLU A 53 16.75 -4.38 -0.94
CA GLU A 53 18.00 -4.27 -0.19
C GLU A 53 17.81 -4.40 1.33
N ALA A 54 16.62 -4.06 1.85
CA ALA A 54 16.35 -4.00 3.28
C ALA A 54 15.79 -5.31 3.86
N ILE A 55 15.15 -6.13 3.02
CA ILE A 55 14.36 -7.29 3.46
C ILE A 55 14.64 -8.54 2.61
N ARG A 56 14.14 -9.69 3.07
CA ARG A 56 14.20 -10.97 2.35
C ARG A 56 12.84 -11.65 2.34
N GLY A 57 12.57 -12.41 1.28
CA GLY A 57 11.34 -13.20 1.15
C GLY A 57 10.09 -12.32 1.16
N LEU A 58 10.11 -11.18 0.44
CA LEU A 58 8.94 -10.33 0.31
C LEU A 58 7.84 -11.08 -0.45
N GLU A 59 6.68 -11.23 0.18
CA GLU A 59 5.46 -11.67 -0.47
C GLU A 59 4.41 -10.56 -0.37
N LEU A 60 3.98 -10.06 -1.53
CA LEU A 60 2.88 -9.11 -1.66
C LEU A 60 1.61 -9.89 -2.03
N GLY A 61 1.07 -10.63 -1.06
CA GLY A 61 -0.13 -11.46 -1.21
C GLY A 61 -1.43 -10.66 -1.30
N ASN A 62 -2.53 -11.35 -1.59
CA ASN A 62 -3.87 -10.72 -1.58
C ASN A 62 -4.37 -10.48 -0.16
N GLU A 63 -4.03 -11.36 0.79
CA GLU A 63 -4.50 -11.30 2.17
C GLU A 63 -3.51 -10.59 3.09
N SER A 64 -2.21 -10.66 2.79
CA SER A 64 -1.16 -10.11 3.65
C SER A 64 0.11 -9.75 2.87
N VAL A 65 0.91 -8.88 3.47
CA VAL A 65 2.31 -8.64 3.15
C VAL A 65 3.17 -9.35 4.19
N THR A 66 4.12 -10.17 3.74
CA THR A 66 5.07 -10.85 4.62
C THR A 66 6.50 -10.64 4.14
N PHE A 67 7.45 -10.59 5.08
CA PHE A 67 8.88 -10.58 4.78
C PHE A 67 9.70 -10.81 6.06
N SER A 68 11.00 -11.08 5.90
CA SER A 68 11.98 -11.05 6.98
C SER A 68 12.86 -9.80 6.89
N GLY A 69 13.02 -9.08 7.99
CA GLY A 69 13.80 -7.84 8.07
C GLY A 69 14.69 -7.77 9.31
N ARG A 70 15.64 -6.83 9.33
CA ARG A 70 16.49 -6.56 10.50
C ARG A 70 16.03 -5.31 11.23
N PHE A 71 15.71 -5.46 12.51
CA PHE A 71 15.27 -4.39 13.39
C PHE A 71 16.20 -4.35 14.60
N GLY A 72 16.96 -3.27 14.76
CA GLY A 72 17.96 -3.16 15.85
C GLY A 72 19.05 -4.24 15.78
N GLY A 73 19.31 -4.78 14.59
CA GLY A 73 20.26 -5.88 14.38
C GLY A 73 19.70 -7.28 14.63
N GLN A 74 18.44 -7.40 15.07
CA GLN A 74 17.76 -8.69 15.21
C GLN A 74 16.93 -8.99 13.96
N VAL A 75 17.00 -10.23 13.47
CA VAL A 75 16.17 -10.68 12.35
C VAL A 75 14.78 -11.03 12.90
N MET A 76 13.73 -10.57 12.23
CA MET A 76 12.36 -10.85 12.61
C MET A 76 11.49 -11.02 11.37
N GLU A 77 10.51 -11.92 11.43
CA GLU A 77 9.46 -12.02 10.43
C GLU A 77 8.37 -10.98 10.69
N VAL A 78 7.91 -10.36 9.62
CA VAL A 78 6.84 -9.39 9.61
C VAL A 78 5.66 -9.98 8.88
N HIS A 79 4.46 -9.82 9.46
CA HIS A 79 3.20 -10.18 8.84
C HIS A 79 2.21 -9.02 8.99
N VAL A 80 1.71 -8.52 7.86
CA VAL A 80 0.79 -7.38 7.80
C VAL A 80 -0.43 -7.78 6.98
N PRO A 81 -1.61 -7.97 7.59
CA PRO A 81 -2.85 -8.14 6.84
C PRO A 81 -3.09 -6.98 5.88
N MET A 82 -3.68 -7.24 4.73
CA MET A 82 -3.92 -6.23 3.70
C MET A 82 -4.81 -5.08 4.22
N ALA A 83 -5.72 -5.37 5.15
CA ALA A 83 -6.56 -4.37 5.80
C ALA A 83 -5.77 -3.37 6.68
N ALA A 84 -4.57 -3.74 7.14
CA ALA A 84 -3.71 -2.89 7.95
C ALA A 84 -2.80 -1.97 7.11
N VAL A 85 -2.74 -2.17 5.80
CA VAL A 85 -1.91 -1.35 4.89
C VAL A 85 -2.60 -0.02 4.62
N ARG A 86 -2.01 1.07 5.12
CA ARG A 86 -2.56 2.42 5.00
C ARG A 86 -2.00 3.20 3.81
N ALA A 87 -0.73 3.01 3.48
CA ALA A 87 -0.12 3.65 2.30
C ALA A 87 1.13 2.92 1.81
N ILE A 88 1.48 3.14 0.54
CA ILE A 88 2.80 2.86 -0.02
C ILE A 88 3.34 4.12 -0.70
N TYR A 89 4.61 4.44 -0.48
CA TYR A 89 5.24 5.62 -1.09
C TYR A 89 6.75 5.47 -1.24
N ALA A 90 7.33 6.20 -2.19
CA ALA A 90 8.77 6.35 -2.34
C ALA A 90 9.31 7.28 -1.24
N ARG A 91 10.29 6.80 -0.46
CA ARG A 91 10.93 7.56 0.61
C ARG A 91 11.48 8.91 0.14
N GLU A 92 12.00 8.96 -1.09
CA GLU A 92 12.78 10.07 -1.63
C GLU A 92 11.93 11.31 -1.94
N ASN A 93 10.68 11.12 -2.37
CA ASN A 93 9.83 12.22 -2.85
C ASN A 93 8.37 12.12 -2.38
N GLY A 94 8.03 11.11 -1.58
CA GLY A 94 6.68 10.91 -1.04
C GLY A 94 5.63 10.48 -2.07
N ARG A 95 6.01 10.20 -3.33
CA ARG A 95 5.05 9.78 -4.36
C ARG A 95 4.60 8.34 -4.09
N GLY A 96 3.29 8.13 -4.20
CA GLY A 96 2.67 6.84 -3.93
C GLY A 96 1.17 7.00 -3.78
N MET A 97 0.58 6.20 -2.91
CA MET A 97 -0.86 6.20 -2.68
C MET A 97 -1.20 5.91 -1.22
N VAL A 98 -2.20 6.62 -0.72
CA VAL A 98 -2.89 6.32 0.54
C VAL A 98 -4.13 5.50 0.19
N PHE A 99 -4.32 4.38 0.87
CA PHE A 99 -5.49 3.53 0.69
C PHE A 99 -6.62 4.00 1.60
N ALA A 100 -7.82 4.12 1.04
CA ALA A 100 -9.02 4.34 1.82
C ALA A 100 -9.35 3.09 2.64
N ASP A 101 -10.05 3.27 3.76
CA ASP A 101 -10.66 2.17 4.48
C ASP A 101 -11.75 1.55 3.61
N GLU A 102 -11.61 0.27 3.31
CA GLU A 102 -12.66 -0.45 2.58
C GLU A 102 -13.64 -1.01 3.61
N PRO A 103 -14.94 -0.73 3.50
CA PRO A 103 -15.92 -1.42 4.32
C PRO A 103 -15.84 -2.92 4.02
N GLU A 104 -15.74 -3.74 5.07
CA GLU A 104 -15.72 -5.20 4.94
C GLU A 104 -16.88 -5.65 4.05
N GLY A 105 -16.55 -6.18 2.86
CA GLY A 105 -17.52 -6.81 1.97
C GLY A 105 -18.06 -5.97 0.80
N GLN A 106 -17.60 -4.74 0.55
CA GLN A 106 -17.97 -4.05 -0.69
C GLN A 106 -16.79 -4.01 -1.65
N GLY A 107 -16.97 -4.77 -2.75
CA GLY A 107 -16.19 -4.56 -3.96
C GLY A 107 -16.25 -3.10 -4.39
N ALA A 108 -15.24 -2.69 -5.15
CA ALA A 108 -15.09 -1.35 -5.73
C ALA A 108 -16.44 -0.65 -6.00
N PRO A 109 -16.57 0.66 -5.70
CA PRO A 109 -17.75 1.39 -6.12
C PRO A 109 -17.94 1.17 -7.62
N GLU A 110 -19.12 0.65 -8.00
CA GLU A 110 -19.59 0.78 -9.36
C GLU A 110 -19.52 2.26 -9.73
N PRO A 111 -19.16 2.63 -10.97
CA PRO A 111 -19.03 4.02 -11.34
C PRO A 111 -20.42 4.65 -11.23
N ASP A 112 -20.68 5.34 -10.11
CA ASP A 112 -21.92 6.06 -9.91
C ASP A 112 -21.96 7.19 -10.93
N GLY A 113 -22.76 6.96 -11.96
CA GLY A 113 -23.19 8.02 -12.85
C GLY A 113 -24.09 8.97 -12.09
N THR A 114 -23.83 10.27 -12.29
CA THR A 114 -24.63 11.46 -11.92
C THR A 114 -24.46 11.98 -10.48
N GLY A 115 -24.06 13.23 -10.21
CA GLY A 115 -23.74 14.36 -11.09
C GLY A 115 -23.29 15.58 -10.27
N GLY A 116 -22.54 16.50 -10.91
CA GLY A 116 -22.14 17.76 -10.31
C GLY A 116 -21.20 18.60 -11.17
N GLY A 117 -21.74 19.23 -12.23
CA GLY A 117 -21.28 20.50 -12.79
C GLY A 117 -19.88 20.61 -13.43
N GLY A 118 -19.81 20.57 -14.77
CA GLY A 118 -18.65 21.05 -15.53
C GLY A 118 -18.78 20.74 -17.02
N GLY A 119 -18.87 21.77 -17.86
CA GLY A 119 -19.27 21.69 -19.27
C GLY A 119 -18.51 20.68 -20.13
N ARG A 120 -19.24 19.99 -21.02
CA ARG A 120 -18.70 19.13 -22.08
C ARG A 120 -17.88 19.96 -23.08
N PRO A 121 -16.62 19.64 -23.38
CA PRO A 121 -16.01 20.01 -24.65
C PRO A 121 -16.37 18.96 -25.72
N GLN A 122 -16.96 19.42 -26.84
CA GLN A 122 -17.11 18.61 -28.06
C GLN A 122 -15.78 18.64 -28.83
N LEU A 123 -15.14 17.47 -29.01
CA LEU A 123 -14.03 17.32 -29.95
C LEU A 123 -14.59 17.13 -31.36
N LYS A 124 -14.29 18.07 -32.27
CA LYS A 124 -14.58 17.93 -33.70
C LYS A 124 -13.47 17.12 -34.35
N LEU A 125 -13.85 16.04 -35.03
CA LEU A 125 -12.98 15.28 -35.93
C LEU A 125 -12.60 16.17 -37.12
N VAL A 126 -11.31 16.48 -37.28
CA VAL A 126 -10.77 17.13 -38.49
C VAL A 126 -10.32 16.02 -39.44
N LYS A 127 -10.76 16.10 -40.69
CA LYS A 127 -10.41 15.19 -41.77
C LYS A 127 -9.18 15.68 -42.53
#